data_AF-A0A366MNT0-F1
#
_entry.id   AF-A0A366MNT0-F1
#
_cell.length_a   1.000
_cell.length_b   1.000
_cell.length_c   1.000
_cell.angle_alpha   90.00
_cell.angle_beta   90.00
_cell.angle_gamma   90.00
#
_symmetry.space_group_name_H-M   'P 1'
#
loop_
_entity.id
_entity.type
_entity.pdbx_description
1 polymer ?
#
loop_
_entity_poly.entity_id
_entity_poly.type
_entity_poly.pdbx_seq_one_letter_code
_entity_poly.pdbx_strand_id
1 'polypeptide(L)'
;MIDKLYNLKKNQIEQKLIEKSTLEHEVDRINEEVENLQHRINTATVDKFGSISDFMILAMHKDSLRFYMQGLLVKKNTLVKKIEELLSEIIELQKESEQYKYILEEEKKEKNKILMDMQALESEEFIQSKYIRA
;
A
#
# COMPACT_ATOMS: atom_id res chain seq x y z
N MET A 1 5.89 -14.17 -22.08
CA MET A 1 5.36 -14.77 -20.83
C MET A 1 5.73 -13.91 -19.63
N ILE A 2 6.98 -13.43 -19.56
CA ILE A 2 7.48 -12.54 -18.50
C ILE A 2 6.75 -11.19 -18.46
N ASP A 3 6.40 -10.58 -19.61
CA ASP A 3 5.57 -9.36 -19.64
C ASP A 3 4.23 -9.52 -18.91
N LYS A 4 3.58 -10.68 -19.08
CA LYS A 4 2.31 -10.98 -18.42
C LYS A 4 2.49 -11.11 -16.91
N LEU A 5 3.59 -11.72 -16.46
CA LEU A 5 3.94 -11.85 -15.04
C LEU A 5 4.28 -10.49 -14.42
N TYR A 6 5.05 -9.65 -15.12
CA TYR A 6 5.37 -8.29 -14.68
C TYR A 6 4.10 -7.45 -14.48
N ASN A 7 3.19 -7.46 -15.47
CA ASN A 7 1.92 -6.75 -15.37
C ASN A 7 1.02 -7.31 -14.25
N LEU A 8 0.99 -8.63 -14.06
CA LEU A 8 0.26 -9.26 -12.96
C LEU A 8 0.79 -8.78 -11.60
N LYS A 9 2.11 -8.76 -11.40
CA LYS A 9 2.73 -8.28 -10.16
C LYS A 9 2.43 -6.81 -9.92
N LYS A 10 2.47 -5.98 -10.96
CA LYS A 10 2.10 -4.56 -10.85
C LYS A 10 0.65 -4.39 -10.38
N ASN A 11 -0.29 -5.13 -10.96
CA ASN A 11 -1.69 -5.09 -10.53
C ASN A 11 -1.86 -5.55 -9.07
N GLN A 12 -1.11 -6.58 -8.64
CA GLN A 12 -1.13 -7.04 -7.24
C GLN A 12 -0.62 -5.97 -6.28
N ILE A 13 0.46 -5.26 -6.64
CA ILE A 13 0.97 -4.13 -5.85
C ILE A 13 -0.08 -3.02 -5.75
N GLU A 14 -0.72 -2.65 -6.87
CA GLU A 14 -1.77 -1.63 -6.88
C GLU A 14 -2.96 -2.02 -5.98
N GLN A 15 -3.42 -3.27 -6.04
CA GLN A 15 -4.49 -3.76 -5.17
C GLN A 15 -4.12 -3.68 -3.68
N LYS A 16 -2.91 -4.09 -3.31
CA LYS A 16 -2.44 -4.02 -1.91
C LYS A 16 -2.24 -2.59 -1.43
N LEU A 17 -1.81 -1.67 -2.30
CA LEU A 17 -1.73 -0.25 -1.97
C LEU A 17 -3.10 0.36 -1.67
N ILE A 18 -4.12 -0.02 -2.45
CA ILE A 18 -5.50 0.39 -2.18
C ILE A 18 -5.96 -0.18 -0.83
N GLU A 19 -5.75 -1.48 -0.58
CA GLU A 19 -6.09 -2.11 0.69
C GLU A 19 -5.41 -1.40 1.88
N LYS A 20 -4.11 -1.14 1.79
CA LYS A 20 -3.37 -0.36 2.79
C LYS A 20 -4.03 1.01 3.04
N SER A 21 -4.33 1.76 1.98
CA SER A 21 -4.96 3.08 2.10
C SER A 21 -6.33 3.01 2.78
N THR A 22 -7.12 1.96 2.51
CA THR A 22 -8.42 1.79 3.18
C THR A 22 -8.28 1.52 4.68
N LEU A 23 -7.28 0.74 5.08
CA LEU A 23 -7.00 0.48 6.49
C LEU A 23 -6.45 1.72 7.21
N GLU A 24 -5.60 2.51 6.54
CA GLU A 24 -5.12 3.80 7.05
C GLU A 24 -6.28 4.76 7.33
N HIS A 25 -7.24 4.86 6.39
CA HIS A 25 -8.44 5.66 6.62
C HIS A 25 -9.31 5.14 7.78
N GLU A 26 -9.39 3.83 7.99
CA GLU A 26 -10.10 3.29 9.16
C GLU A 26 -9.38 3.65 10.47
N VAL A 27 -8.04 3.62 10.49
CA VAL A 27 -7.24 4.07 11.64
C VAL A 27 -7.45 5.55 11.92
N ASP A 28 -7.49 6.39 10.88
CA ASP A 28 -7.75 7.83 11.03
C ASP A 28 -9.13 8.10 11.62
N ARG A 29 -10.16 7.40 11.13
CA ARG A 29 -11.52 7.50 11.70
C ARG A 29 -11.56 7.10 13.17
N ILE A 30 -10.82 6.06 13.56
CA ILE A 30 -10.72 5.66 14.96
C ILE A 30 -10.01 6.73 15.79
N ASN A 31 -8.98 7.39 15.25
CA ASN A 31 -8.29 8.49 15.94
C ASN A 31 -9.25 9.66 16.21
N GLU A 32 -10.00 10.09 15.20
CA GLU A 32 -11.00 11.15 15.33
C GLU A 32 -12.07 10.78 16.39
N GLU A 33 -12.52 9.52 16.39
CA GLU A 33 -13.50 9.05 17.37
C GLU A 33 -12.93 9.05 18.80
N VAL A 34 -11.69 8.61 18.99
CA VAL A 34 -10.99 8.65 20.28
C VAL A 34 -10.84 10.08 20.78
N GLU A 35 -10.46 11.02 19.92
CA GLU A 35 -10.35 12.45 20.29
C GLU A 35 -11.70 13.03 20.70
N ASN A 36 -12.77 12.72 19.96
CA ASN A 36 -14.12 13.13 20.28
C ASN A 36 -14.60 12.56 21.62
N LEU A 37 -14.33 11.28 21.90
CA LEU A 37 -14.64 10.66 23.18
C LEU A 37 -13.87 11.29 24.32
N GLN A 38 -12.57 11.55 24.13
CA GLN A 38 -11.73 12.21 25.12
C GLN A 38 -12.26 13.62 25.43
N HIS A 39 -12.68 14.36 24.41
CA HIS A 39 -13.31 15.67 24.58
C HIS A 39 -14.60 15.56 25.40
N ARG A 40 -15.48 14.61 25.08
CA ARG A 40 -16.72 14.35 25.83
C ARG A 40 -16.47 13.97 27.28
N ILE A 41 -15.46 13.14 27.57
CA ILE A 41 -15.08 12.77 28.94
C ILE A 41 -14.63 14.01 29.73
N ASN A 42 -13.86 14.88 29.09
CA ASN A 42 -13.29 16.08 29.71
C ASN A 42 -14.35 17.15 29.97
N THR A 43 -15.32 17.31 29.07
CA THR A 43 -16.37 18.34 29.17
C THR A 43 -17.61 17.88 29.94
N ALA A 44 -17.82 16.56 30.09
CA ALA A 44 -18.93 16.04 30.87
C ALA A 44 -18.80 16.48 32.35
N THR A 45 -19.83 17.20 32.81
CA THR A 45 -19.93 17.76 34.16
C THR A 45 -21.36 17.62 34.66
N VAL A 46 -21.55 17.81 35.96
CA VAL A 46 -22.86 17.90 36.62
C VAL A 46 -23.01 19.25 37.30
N ASP A 47 -24.24 19.60 37.65
CA ASP A 47 -24.54 20.84 38.35
C ASP A 47 -23.91 20.86 39.75
N LYS A 48 -23.37 22.02 40.13
CA LYS A 48 -22.69 22.22 41.42
C LYS A 48 -23.59 21.92 42.63
N PHE A 49 -24.90 22.12 42.48
CA PHE A 49 -25.91 21.87 43.49
C PHE A 49 -26.73 20.60 43.22
N GLY A 50 -26.25 19.74 42.30
CA GLY A 50 -26.87 18.46 41.97
C GLY A 50 -26.84 17.49 43.14
N SER A 51 -27.66 16.44 43.03
CA SER A 51 -27.70 15.38 44.03
C SER A 51 -26.39 14.57 44.01
N ILE A 52 -26.02 13.95 45.14
CA ILE A 52 -24.84 13.06 45.21
C ILE A 52 -24.92 11.95 44.14
N SER A 53 -26.13 11.46 43.86
CA SER A 53 -26.40 10.47 42.81
C SER A 53 -25.94 10.93 41.42
N ASP A 54 -26.05 12.23 41.11
CA ASP A 54 -25.64 12.77 39.81
C ASP A 54 -24.13 12.66 39.59
N PHE A 55 -23.32 12.88 40.64
CA PHE A 55 -21.87 12.69 40.59
C PHE A 55 -21.50 11.22 40.36
N MET A 56 -22.23 10.28 40.96
CA MET A 56 -22.01 8.85 40.75
C MET A 56 -22.36 8.44 39.33
N ILE A 57 -23.48 8.93 38.79
CA ILE A 57 -23.87 8.69 37.39
C ILE A 57 -22.83 9.27 36.43
N LEU A 58 -22.30 10.47 36.70
CA LEU A 58 -21.24 11.07 35.88
C LEU A 58 -19.98 10.20 35.87
N ALA A 59 -19.56 9.70 37.04
CA ALA A 59 -18.39 8.82 37.14
C ALA A 59 -18.59 7.54 36.31
N MET A 60 -19.73 6.86 36.48
CA MET A 60 -20.08 5.67 35.70
C MET A 60 -20.13 5.95 34.20
N HIS A 61 -20.67 7.10 33.78
CA HIS A 61 -20.70 7.51 32.39
C HIS A 61 -19.28 7.68 31.83
N LYS A 62 -18.40 8.40 32.54
CA LYS A 62 -17.00 8.58 32.13
C LYS A 62 -16.25 7.25 32.06
N ASP A 63 -16.49 6.33 32.99
CA ASP A 63 -15.91 4.99 32.97
C ASP A 63 -16.36 4.17 31.76
N SER A 64 -17.66 4.24 31.42
CA SER A 64 -18.18 3.59 30.21
C SER A 64 -17.52 4.13 28.94
N LEU A 65 -17.35 5.45 28.83
CA LEU A 65 -16.65 6.06 27.70
C LEU A 65 -15.17 5.65 27.64
N ARG A 66 -14.48 5.61 28.78
CA ARG A 66 -13.08 5.13 28.87
C ARG A 66 -12.95 3.68 28.41
N PHE A 67 -13.87 2.82 28.83
CA PHE A 67 -13.89 1.42 28.42
C PHE A 67 -14.10 1.27 26.91
N TYR A 68 -15.05 2.02 26.34
CA TYR A 68 -15.28 2.02 24.90
C TYR A 68 -14.06 2.52 24.11
N MET A 69 -13.43 3.61 24.58
CA MET A 69 -12.20 4.15 24.00
C MET A 69 -11.06 3.12 24.02
N GLN A 70 -10.93 2.33 25.09
CA GLN A 70 -9.94 1.25 25.15
C GLN A 70 -10.19 0.18 24.08
N GLY A 71 -11.46 -0.19 23.83
CA GLY A 71 -11.84 -1.10 22.75
C GLY A 71 -11.44 -0.58 21.37
N LEU A 72 -11.65 0.71 21.12
CA LEU A 72 -11.22 1.37 19.88
C LEU A 72 -9.69 1.35 19.72
N LEU A 73 -8.93 1.59 20.79
CA LEU A 73 -7.46 1.54 20.75
C LEU A 73 -6.93 0.12 20.46
N VAL A 74 -7.57 -0.91 21.02
CA VAL A 74 -7.22 -2.30 20.70
C VAL A 74 -7.48 -2.58 19.22
N LYS A 75 -8.63 -2.14 18.68
CA LYS A 75 -8.95 -2.27 17.26
C LYS A 75 -7.96 -1.50 16.37
N LYS A 76 -7.58 -0.28 16.76
CA LYS A 76 -6.53 0.48 16.06
C LYS A 76 -5.23 -0.31 15.99
N ASN A 77 -4.79 -0.88 17.11
CA ASN A 77 -3.55 -1.64 17.16
C ASN A 77 -3.58 -2.89 16.27
N THR A 78 -4.73 -3.57 16.13
CA THR A 78 -4.84 -4.71 15.21
C THR A 78 -4.82 -4.26 13.76
N LEU A 79 -5.42 -3.12 13.42
CA LEU A 79 -5.35 -2.55 12.06
C LEU A 79 -3.93 -2.12 11.70
N VAL A 80 -3.21 -1.48 12.63
CA VAL A 80 -1.80 -1.08 12.42
C VAL A 80 -0.92 -2.28 12.12
N LYS A 81 -1.09 -3.39 12.85
CA LYS A 81 -0.35 -4.64 12.56
C LYS A 81 -0.63 -5.17 11.15
N LYS A 82 -1.90 -5.15 10.71
CA LYS A 82 -2.26 -5.55 9.34
C LYS A 82 -1.63 -4.64 8.29
N ILE A 83 -1.54 -3.34 8.56
CA ILE A 83 -0.86 -2.38 7.68
C ILE A 83 0.63 -2.71 7.57
N GLU A 84 1.29 -3.04 8.68
CA GLU A 84 2.70 -3.47 8.70
C GLU A 84 2.93 -4.76 7.91
N GLU A 85 2.05 -5.75 8.07
CA GLU A 85 2.08 -7.01 7.31
C GLU A 85 1.92 -6.75 5.81
N LEU A 86 0.91 -5.96 5.40
CA LEU A 86 0.71 -5.57 4.00
C LEU A 86 1.90 -4.82 3.42
N LEU A 87 2.56 -3.96 4.21
CA LEU A 87 3.73 -3.22 3.77
C LEU A 87 4.91 -4.16 3.48
N SER A 88 5.11 -5.19 4.31
CA SER A 88 6.12 -6.22 4.06
C SER A 88 5.83 -6.97 2.75
N GLU A 89 4.59 -7.36 2.51
CA GLU A 89 4.18 -8.05 1.28
C GLU A 89 4.35 -7.16 0.03
N ILE A 90 4.03 -5.86 0.12
CA ILE A 90 4.24 -4.91 -0.97
C ILE A 90 5.73 -4.81 -1.32
N ILE A 91 6.61 -4.74 -0.32
CA ILE A 91 8.07 -4.69 -0.54
C ILE A 91 8.56 -5.94 -1.27
N GLU A 92 8.08 -7.12 -0.89
CA GLU A 92 8.45 -8.37 -1.56
C GLU A 92 7.98 -8.39 -3.02
N LEU A 93 6.73 -8.00 -3.29
CA LEU A 93 6.20 -7.91 -4.64
C LEU A 93 6.93 -6.88 -5.50
N GLN A 94 7.37 -5.76 -4.90
CA GLN A 94 8.18 -4.75 -5.58
C GLN A 94 9.53 -5.30 -6.01
N LYS A 95 10.21 -6.05 -5.13
CA LYS A 95 11.49 -6.72 -5.46
C LYS A 95 11.31 -7.70 -6.62
N GLU A 96 10.27 -8.53 -6.59
CA GLU A 96 9.97 -9.47 -7.68
C GLU A 96 9.65 -8.74 -9.00
N SER A 97 8.88 -7.66 -8.93
CA SER A 97 8.53 -6.84 -10.10
C SER A 97 9.78 -6.21 -10.73
N GLU A 98 10.72 -5.75 -9.92
CA GLU A 98 12.00 -5.19 -10.39
C GLU A 98 12.87 -6.24 -11.07
N GLN A 99 12.91 -7.47 -10.55
CA GLN A 99 13.61 -8.59 -11.20
C GLN A 99 13.01 -8.89 -12.57
N TYR A 100 11.68 -8.94 -12.70
CA TYR A 100 11.04 -9.14 -13.99
C TYR A 100 11.31 -8.00 -14.97
N LYS A 101 11.32 -6.75 -14.48
CA LYS A 101 11.68 -5.59 -15.30
C LYS A 101 13.09 -5.71 -15.87
N TYR A 102 14.06 -6.09 -15.03
CA TYR A 102 15.44 -6.29 -15.46
C TYR A 102 15.55 -7.34 -16.57
N ILE A 103 14.87 -8.49 -16.42
CA ILE A 103 14.88 -9.55 -17.44
C ILE A 103 14.30 -9.05 -18.77
N LEU A 104 13.20 -8.29 -18.73
CA LEU A 104 12.58 -7.72 -19.93
C LEU A 104 13.50 -6.72 -20.63
N GLU A 105 14.26 -5.93 -19.87
CA GLU A 105 15.24 -4.99 -20.43
C GLU A 105 16.39 -5.72 -21.14
N GLU A 106 16.90 -6.80 -20.55
CA GLU A 106 17.95 -7.63 -21.18
C GLU A 106 17.44 -8.33 -22.44
N GLU A 107 16.25 -8.96 -22.41
CA GLU A 107 15.64 -9.55 -23.61
C GLU A 107 15.49 -8.52 -24.75
N LYS A 108 15.14 -7.28 -24.41
CA LYS A 108 15.00 -6.19 -25.39
C LYS A 108 16.34 -5.79 -25.98
N LYS A 109 17.39 -5.68 -25.16
CA LYS A 109 18.75 -5.38 -25.64
C LYS A 109 19.27 -6.46 -26.59
N GLU A 110 19.07 -7.73 -26.23
CA GLU A 110 19.53 -8.86 -27.04
C GLU A 110 18.81 -8.91 -28.40
N LYS A 111 17.48 -8.73 -28.42
CA LYS A 111 16.71 -8.63 -29.67
C LYS A 111 17.17 -7.48 -30.56
N ASN A 112 17.46 -6.31 -29.97
CA ASN A 112 17.96 -5.17 -30.74
C ASN A 112 19.35 -5.45 -31.34
N LYS A 113 20.23 -6.12 -30.59
CA LYS A 113 21.55 -6.51 -31.08
C LYS A 113 21.45 -7.46 -32.26
N ILE A 114 20.64 -8.52 -32.15
CA ILE A 114 20.41 -9.49 -33.24
C ILE A 114 19.85 -8.78 -34.48
N LEU A 115 18.92 -7.85 -34.31
CA LEU A 115 18.36 -7.06 -35.41
C LEU A 115 19.42 -6.19 -36.10
N MET A 116 20.28 -5.52 -35.33
CA MET A 116 21.39 -4.72 -35.87
C MET A 116 22.39 -5.59 -36.64
N ASP A 117 22.73 -6.75 -36.11
CA ASP A 117 23.65 -7.70 -36.75
C ASP A 117 23.07 -8.24 -38.07
N MET A 118 21.77 -8.56 -38.11
CA MET A 118 21.08 -8.94 -39.36
C MET A 118 21.08 -7.81 -40.39
N GLN A 119 20.78 -6.57 -39.97
CA GLN A 119 20.80 -5.41 -40.88
C GLN A 119 22.20 -5.13 -41.44
N ALA A 120 23.24 -5.31 -40.61
CA ALA A 120 24.62 -5.18 -41.05
C ALA A 120 24.97 -6.24 -42.10
N LEU A 121 24.61 -7.50 -41.88
CA LEU A 121 24.80 -8.59 -42.84
C LEU A 121 24.06 -8.33 -44.16
N GLU A 122 22.79 -7.95 -44.12
CA GLU A 122 22.03 -7.59 -45.34
C GLU A 122 22.68 -6.44 -46.12
N SER A 123 23.18 -5.43 -45.40
CA SER A 123 23.91 -4.32 -46.02
C SER A 123 25.22 -4.79 -46.65
N GLU A 124 26.00 -5.62 -45.96
CA GLU A 124 27.24 -6.19 -46.48
C GLU A 124 26.99 -7.05 -47.73
N GLU A 125 26.01 -7.96 -47.68
CA GLU A 125 25.61 -8.79 -48.82
C GLU A 125 25.14 -7.94 -50.00
N PHE A 126 24.34 -6.90 -49.74
CA PHE A 126 23.90 -5.96 -50.77
C PHE A 126 25.09 -5.27 -51.45
N ILE A 127 26.06 -4.79 -50.66
CA ILE A 127 27.27 -4.16 -51.18
C ILE A 127 28.10 -5.16 -52.01
N GLN A 128 28.33 -6.37 -51.50
CA GLN A 128 29.05 -7.41 -52.24
C GLN A 128 28.35 -7.77 -53.57
N SER A 129 27.01 -7.89 -53.55
CA SER A 129 26.24 -8.21 -54.76
C SER A 129 26.32 -7.13 -55.85
N LYS A 130 26.58 -5.87 -55.47
CA LYS A 130 26.84 -4.78 -56.43
C LYS A 130 28.22 -4.92 -57.08
N TYR A 131 29.23 -5.33 -56.32
CA TYR A 131 30.58 -5.55 -56.84
C TYR A 131 30.70 -6.78 -57.75
N ILE A 132 29.89 -7.83 -57.52
CA ILE A 132 29.90 -9.05 -58.35
C ILE A 132 29.20 -8.86 -59.71
N ARG A 133 28.31 -7.87 -59.84
CA ARG A 133 27.60 -7.55 -61.09
C ARG A 133 28.31 -6.54 -62.01
N ALA A 134 29.44 -6.00 -61.57
CA ALA A 134 30.29 -5.08 -62.35
C ALA A 134 31.45 -5.87 -62.99
#